data_AF-A0A1W0A4N7-F1
#
_entry.id   AF-A0A1W0A4N7-F1
#
_cell.length_a   1.000
_cell.length_b   1.000
_cell.length_c   1.000
_cell.angle_alpha   90.00
_cell.angle_beta   90.00
_cell.angle_gamma   90.00
#
_symmetry.space_group_name_H-M   'P 1'
#
loop_
_entity.id
_entity.type
_entity.pdbx_description
1 polymer ?
#
loop_
_entity_poly.entity_id
_entity_poly.type
_entity_poly.pdbx_seq_one_letter_code
_entity_poly.pdbx_strand_id
1 'polypeptide(L)'
;MLHSALVTTEKGVVLMSRYMRPSLSEEKRIYEETLFSLLNWNRLQLANDGEENLVVCLKQYVVYRKHGDMIWFLSGNGEDDELVLHDVLETIVAVAGAHMEKRCTESLFLSNHAKILVALDELVFQGHVDNTEVASILQMTKLKPYPTKV
;
A
#
# COMPACT_ATOMS: atom_id res chain seq x y z
N MET A 1 4.97 -14.05 -4.06
CA MET A 1 4.10 -13.30 -4.96
C MET A 1 3.14 -12.41 -4.18
N LEU A 2 3.13 -11.13 -4.53
CA LEU A 2 2.30 -10.10 -3.93
C LEU A 2 0.83 -10.36 -4.24
N HIS A 3 0.02 -10.24 -3.21
CA HIS A 3 -1.41 -10.49 -3.24
C HIS A 3 -2.20 -9.19 -3.33
N SER A 4 -2.02 -8.30 -2.36
CA SER A 4 -2.71 -7.00 -2.34
C SER A 4 -1.95 -5.92 -1.57
N ALA A 5 -2.19 -4.68 -1.97
CA ALA A 5 -1.77 -3.47 -1.27
C ALA A 5 -3.03 -2.70 -0.86
N LEU A 6 -3.14 -2.37 0.43
CA LEU A 6 -4.27 -1.61 0.99
C LEU A 6 -3.75 -0.39 1.72
N VAL A 7 -4.52 0.71 1.67
CA VAL A 7 -4.28 1.89 2.50
C VAL A 7 -5.57 2.25 3.19
N THR A 8 -5.51 2.41 4.51
CA THR A 8 -6.66 2.80 5.33
C THR A 8 -6.36 4.02 6.18
N THR A 9 -7.40 4.67 6.68
CA THR A 9 -7.27 5.60 7.80
C THR A 9 -7.03 4.83 9.11
N GLU A 10 -6.66 5.53 10.18
CA GLU A 10 -6.57 4.99 11.55
C GLU A 10 -7.90 4.43 12.09
N LYS A 11 -9.02 4.77 11.45
CA LYS A 11 -10.37 4.28 11.79
C LYS A 11 -10.76 3.03 10.99
N GLY A 12 -9.88 2.53 10.14
CA GLY A 12 -10.14 1.37 9.27
C GLY A 12 -10.98 1.69 8.04
N VAL A 13 -11.12 2.95 7.66
CA VAL A 13 -11.77 3.32 6.39
C VAL A 13 -10.77 3.06 5.25
N VAL A 14 -11.14 2.22 4.30
CA VAL A 14 -10.30 1.87 3.15
C VAL A 14 -10.27 3.02 2.15
N LEU A 15 -9.08 3.57 1.89
CA LEU A 15 -8.83 4.63 0.91
C LEU A 15 -8.38 4.07 -0.44
N MET A 16 -7.64 2.97 -0.42
CA MET A 16 -7.16 2.27 -1.61
C MET A 16 -7.16 0.77 -1.35
N SER A 17 -7.66 -0.01 -2.30
CA SER A 17 -7.46 -1.45 -2.35
C SER A 17 -7.03 -1.89 -3.75
N ARG A 18 -5.82 -2.44 -3.85
CA ARG A 18 -5.27 -2.98 -5.10
C ARG A 18 -4.94 -4.46 -4.91
N TYR A 19 -5.57 -5.30 -5.71
CA TYR A 19 -5.29 -6.73 -5.76
C TYR A 19 -4.51 -7.02 -7.04
N MET A 20 -3.36 -7.67 -6.90
CA MET A 20 -2.43 -7.92 -8.00
C MET A 20 -2.90 -9.04 -8.93
N ARG A 21 -3.85 -9.85 -8.46
CA ARG A 21 -4.53 -10.87 -9.24
C ARG A 21 -6.03 -10.62 -9.37
N PRO A 22 -6.64 -11.04 -10.48
CA PRO A 22 -8.09 -11.12 -10.58
C PRO A 22 -8.62 -12.02 -9.46
N SER A 23 -9.53 -11.46 -8.67
CA SER A 23 -10.21 -12.13 -7.55
C SER A 23 -11.64 -11.63 -7.50
N LEU A 24 -12.54 -12.48 -7.02
CA LEU A 24 -13.96 -12.15 -6.94
C LEU A 24 -14.19 -11.09 -5.85
N SER A 25 -15.17 -10.21 -6.05
CA SER A 25 -15.48 -9.15 -5.08
C SER A 25 -15.80 -9.69 -3.68
N GLU A 26 -16.41 -10.88 -3.60
CA GLU A 26 -16.71 -11.53 -2.33
C GLU A 26 -15.45 -12.02 -1.61
N GLU A 27 -14.50 -12.60 -2.33
CA GLU A 27 -13.21 -13.05 -1.76
C GLU A 27 -12.42 -11.87 -1.19
N LYS A 28 -12.41 -10.73 -1.90
CA LYS A 28 -11.78 -9.49 -1.44
C LYS A 28 -12.41 -8.99 -0.14
N ARG A 29 -13.75 -9.00 -0.07
CA ARG A 29 -14.47 -8.58 1.13
C ARG A 29 -14.17 -9.50 2.32
N ILE A 30 -14.21 -10.82 2.12
CA ILE A 30 -13.89 -11.79 3.17
C ILE A 30 -12.45 -11.60 3.66
N TYR A 31 -11.52 -11.36 2.73
CA TYR A 31 -10.12 -11.09 3.06
C TYR A 31 -9.96 -9.83 3.92
N GLU A 32 -10.57 -8.72 3.51
CA GLU A 32 -10.50 -7.44 4.26
C GLU A 32 -11.17 -7.55 5.63
N GLU A 33 -12.36 -8.15 5.72
CA GLU A 33 -13.06 -8.40 6.99
C GLU A 33 -12.23 -9.27 7.94
N THR A 34 -11.64 -10.34 7.41
CA THR A 34 -10.77 -11.23 8.19
C THR A 34 -9.52 -10.48 8.66
N LEU A 35 -8.84 -9.76 7.75
CA LEU A 35 -7.65 -8.99 8.08
C LEU A 35 -7.96 -7.98 9.19
N PHE A 36 -9.00 -7.16 9.04
CA PHE A 36 -9.33 -6.12 10.00
C PHE A 36 -9.78 -6.67 11.35
N SER A 37 -10.34 -7.88 11.40
CA SER A 37 -10.65 -8.57 12.66
C SER A 37 -9.42 -9.05 13.43
N LEU A 38 -8.30 -9.28 12.75
CA LEU A 38 -7.03 -9.72 13.35
C LEU A 38 -6.22 -8.54 13.92
N LEU A 39 -6.53 -7.31 13.51
CA LEU A 39 -5.77 -6.12 13.89
C LEU A 39 -6.25 -5.53 15.22
N ASN A 40 -5.31 -5.06 16.03
CA ASN A 40 -5.61 -4.23 17.19
C ASN A 40 -5.54 -2.74 16.81
N TRP A 41 -6.66 -2.19 16.36
CA TRP A 41 -6.77 -0.80 15.90
C TRP A 41 -6.41 0.23 16.99
N ASN A 42 -6.72 -0.05 18.25
CA ASN A 42 -6.36 0.84 19.36
C ASN A 42 -4.84 0.92 19.53
N ARG A 43 -4.14 -0.22 19.40
CA ARG A 43 -2.67 -0.24 19.41
C ARG A 43 -2.11 0.51 18.21
N LEU A 44 -2.70 0.34 17.02
CA LEU A 44 -2.22 0.99 15.80
C LEU A 44 -2.35 2.51 15.84
N GLN A 45 -3.42 3.03 16.44
CA GLN A 45 -3.58 4.48 16.65
C GLN A 45 -2.47 5.05 17.53
N LEU A 46 -2.04 4.30 18.55
CA LEU A 46 -0.99 4.67 19.48
C LEU A 46 0.44 4.32 19.00
N ALA A 47 0.55 3.56 17.91
CA ALA A 47 1.83 3.13 17.37
C ALA A 47 2.65 4.32 16.86
N ASN A 48 3.97 4.21 16.98
CA ASN A 48 4.87 5.21 16.42
C ASN A 48 4.84 5.15 14.89
N ASP A 49 5.10 6.30 14.26
CA ASP A 49 5.26 6.35 12.81
C ASP A 49 6.43 5.44 12.42
N GLY A 50 6.15 4.48 11.56
CA GLY A 50 7.11 3.50 11.10
C GLY A 50 7.35 2.27 11.97
N GLU A 51 6.57 2.05 13.03
CA GLU A 51 6.57 0.75 13.70
C GLU A 51 6.08 -0.34 12.74
N GLU A 52 6.93 -1.34 12.52
CA GLU A 52 6.65 -2.48 11.66
C GLU A 52 5.82 -3.52 12.39
N ASN A 53 4.79 -4.01 11.71
CA ASN A 53 3.93 -5.05 12.24
C ASN A 53 3.69 -6.13 11.19
N LEU A 54 3.47 -7.35 11.66
CA LEU A 54 3.22 -8.52 10.85
C LEU A 54 1.99 -9.26 11.39
N VAL A 55 1.15 -9.74 10.47
CA VAL A 55 0.08 -10.68 10.77
C VAL A 55 -0.08 -11.66 9.62
N VAL A 56 -0.60 -12.86 9.91
CA VAL A 56 -0.94 -13.84 8.89
C VAL A 56 -2.46 -13.84 8.69
N CYS A 57 -2.91 -13.55 7.47
CA CYS A 57 -4.33 -13.53 7.10
C CYS A 57 -4.57 -14.44 5.88
N LEU A 58 -5.42 -15.47 6.02
CA LEU A 58 -5.80 -16.38 4.94
C LEU A 58 -4.60 -16.90 4.10
N LYS A 59 -3.55 -17.38 4.78
CA LYS A 59 -2.28 -17.87 4.19
C LYS A 59 -1.44 -16.80 3.47
N GLN A 60 -1.72 -15.53 3.68
CA GLN A 60 -0.88 -14.41 3.28
C GLN A 60 -0.13 -13.88 4.50
N TYR A 61 1.15 -13.59 4.33
CA TYR A 61 1.86 -12.67 5.21
C TYR A 61 1.38 -11.26 4.90
N VAL A 62 1.09 -10.48 5.94
CA VAL A 62 0.64 -9.10 5.82
C VAL A 62 1.56 -8.25 6.68
N VAL A 63 2.44 -7.50 6.02
CA VAL A 63 3.25 -6.47 6.67
C VAL A 63 2.47 -5.17 6.63
N TYR A 64 2.44 -4.48 7.76
CA TYR A 64 1.74 -3.21 7.86
C TYR A 64 2.41 -2.24 8.81
N ARG A 65 2.25 -0.96 8.52
CA ARG A 65 2.82 0.12 9.34
C ARG A 65 1.93 1.35 9.29
N LYS A 66 2.00 2.13 10.36
CA LYS A 66 1.47 3.48 10.39
C LYS A 66 2.45 4.41 9.70
N HIS A 67 1.93 5.33 8.88
CA HIS A 67 2.68 6.47 8.37
C HIS A 67 1.79 7.71 8.25
N GLY A 68 2.09 8.75 9.04
CA GLY A 68 1.16 9.84 9.29
C GLY A 68 -0.17 9.34 9.88
N ASP A 69 -1.29 9.72 9.25
CA ASP A 69 -2.67 9.39 9.69
C ASP A 69 -3.23 8.15 8.96
N MET A 70 -2.36 7.40 8.30
CA MET A 70 -2.72 6.26 7.45
C MET A 70 -2.01 4.99 7.90
N ILE A 71 -2.65 3.87 7.61
CA ILE A 71 -2.07 2.53 7.81
C ILE A 71 -1.94 1.87 6.44
N TRP A 72 -0.72 1.46 6.13
CA TRP A 72 -0.35 0.85 4.87
C TRP A 72 -0.19 -0.64 5.10
N PHE A 73 -0.79 -1.44 4.22
CA PHE A 73 -0.74 -2.89 4.27
C PHE A 73 -0.21 -3.41 2.94
N LEU A 74 0.72 -4.35 3.02
CA LEU A 74 1.16 -5.14 1.89
C LEU A 74 1.07 -6.61 2.24
N SER A 75 0.48 -7.38 1.35
CA SER A 75 0.30 -8.81 1.53
C SER A 75 0.90 -9.62 0.39
N GLY A 76 1.41 -10.79 0.73
CA GLY A 76 1.94 -11.75 -0.22
C GLY A 76 2.15 -13.11 0.40
N ASN A 77 2.51 -14.08 -0.43
CA ASN A 77 2.82 -15.43 0.01
C ASN A 77 3.81 -16.12 -0.93
N GLY A 78 4.22 -17.35 -0.58
CA GLY A 78 5.09 -18.17 -1.41
C GLY A 78 6.53 -17.63 -1.41
N GLU A 79 6.96 -17.08 -2.55
CA GLU A 79 8.33 -16.57 -2.77
C GLU A 79 8.59 -15.20 -2.11
N ASP A 80 7.55 -14.44 -1.77
CA ASP A 80 7.72 -13.18 -1.04
C ASP A 80 7.55 -13.48 0.44
N ASP A 81 8.68 -13.50 1.15
CA ASP A 81 8.71 -13.61 2.61
C ASP A 81 8.41 -12.24 3.26
N GLU A 82 8.38 -12.22 4.58
CA GLU A 82 8.05 -11.02 5.34
C GLU A 82 9.06 -9.88 5.14
N LEU A 83 10.32 -10.19 4.81
CA LEU A 83 11.37 -9.21 4.59
C LEU A 83 11.20 -8.53 3.22
N VAL A 84 10.92 -9.30 2.17
CA VAL A 84 10.63 -8.75 0.84
C VAL A 84 9.39 -7.85 0.89
N LEU A 85 8.34 -8.26 1.60
CA LEU A 85 7.14 -7.45 1.79
C LEU A 85 7.45 -6.15 2.55
N HIS A 86 8.34 -6.21 3.54
CA HIS A 86 8.78 -5.03 4.27
C HIS A 86 9.50 -4.03 3.36
N ASP A 87 10.49 -4.46 2.58
CA ASP A 87 11.27 -3.59 1.69
C ASP A 87 10.39 -2.90 0.63
N VAL A 88 9.43 -3.66 0.09
CA VAL A 88 8.45 -3.13 -0.87
C VAL A 88 7.53 -2.11 -0.20
N LEU A 89 7.05 -2.41 1.01
CA LEU A 89 6.21 -1.50 1.77
C LEU A 89 6.95 -0.20 2.10
N GLU A 90 8.23 -0.29 2.49
CA GLU A 90 9.07 0.89 2.73
C GLU A 90 9.22 1.74 1.46
N THR A 91 9.48 1.09 0.33
CA THR A 91 9.63 1.76 -0.97
C THR A 91 8.37 2.53 -1.36
N ILE A 92 7.19 1.90 -1.32
CA ILE A 92 5.93 2.58 -1.69
C ILE A 92 5.59 3.71 -0.72
N VAL A 93 5.85 3.53 0.58
CA VAL A 93 5.65 4.58 1.59
C VAL A 93 6.60 5.75 1.35
N ALA A 94 7.86 5.51 0.98
CA ALA A 94 8.82 6.56 0.66
C ALA A 94 8.39 7.36 -0.59
N VAL A 95 7.95 6.68 -1.64
CA VAL A 95 7.41 7.32 -2.86
C VAL A 95 6.17 8.15 -2.54
N ALA A 96 5.25 7.58 -1.75
CA ALA A 96 4.04 8.27 -1.31
C ALA A 96 4.37 9.51 -0.47
N GLY A 97 5.33 9.40 0.46
CA GLY A 97 5.84 10.50 1.25
C GLY A 97 6.46 11.62 0.40
N ALA A 98 7.17 11.28 -0.68
CA ALA A 98 7.70 12.27 -1.61
C ALA A 98 6.60 13.04 -2.37
N HIS A 99 5.48 12.39 -2.71
CA HIS A 99 4.32 13.05 -3.33
C HIS A 99 3.48 13.88 -2.37
N MET A 100 3.47 13.50 -1.08
CA MET A 100 2.68 14.16 -0.04
C MET A 100 3.51 15.08 0.86
N GLU A 101 4.68 15.53 0.40
CA GLU A 101 5.56 16.47 1.13
C GLU A 101 5.93 15.99 2.55
N LYS A 102 6.13 14.68 2.71
CA LYS A 102 6.39 13.96 3.98
C LYS A 102 5.24 14.08 5.01
N ARG A 103 4.06 14.54 4.59
CA ARG A 103 2.85 14.62 5.41
C ARG A 103 1.81 13.65 4.86
N CYS A 104 1.74 12.48 5.46
CA CYS A 104 0.85 11.42 5.03
C CYS A 104 -0.54 11.58 5.67
N THR A 105 -1.30 12.57 5.18
CA THR A 105 -2.69 12.81 5.59
C THR A 105 -3.67 12.27 4.55
N GLU A 106 -4.89 11.94 4.99
CA GLU A 106 -5.95 11.44 4.11
C GLU A 106 -6.22 12.39 2.91
N SER A 107 -6.26 13.70 3.15
CA SER A 107 -6.51 14.69 2.09
C SER A 107 -5.41 14.72 1.03
N LEU A 108 -4.14 14.63 1.45
CA LEU A 108 -3.00 14.62 0.52
C LEU A 108 -2.93 13.30 -0.26
N PHE A 109 -3.28 12.19 0.39
CA PHE A 109 -3.39 10.89 -0.27
C PHE A 109 -4.43 10.91 -1.38
N LEU A 110 -5.64 11.39 -1.09
CA LEU A 110 -6.71 11.50 -2.10
C LEU A 110 -6.31 12.43 -3.25
N SER A 111 -5.64 13.55 -2.95
CA SER A 111 -5.17 14.50 -3.97
C SER A 111 -4.08 13.92 -4.89
N ASN A 112 -3.30 12.95 -4.40
CA ASN A 112 -2.23 12.30 -5.14
C ASN A 112 -2.53 10.83 -5.50
N HIS A 113 -3.76 10.37 -5.32
CA HIS A 113 -4.14 8.96 -5.43
C HIS A 113 -3.71 8.32 -6.76
N ALA A 114 -3.90 9.04 -7.87
CA ALA A 114 -3.50 8.58 -9.19
C ALA A 114 -1.98 8.36 -9.31
N LYS A 115 -1.15 9.23 -8.71
CA LYS A 115 0.31 9.07 -8.72
C LYS A 115 0.73 7.86 -7.89
N ILE A 116 0.07 7.63 -6.75
CA ILE A 116 0.35 6.49 -5.88
C ILE A 116 -0.01 5.17 -6.59
N LEU A 117 -1.12 5.13 -7.33
CA LEU A 117 -1.46 3.96 -8.15
C LEU A 117 -0.43 3.71 -9.27
N VAL A 118 0.02 4.76 -9.96
CA VAL A 118 1.07 4.63 -10.98
C VAL A 118 2.39 4.16 -10.37
N ALA A 119 2.75 4.68 -9.19
CA ALA A 119 3.92 4.21 -8.45
C ALA A 119 3.81 2.73 -8.11
N LEU A 120 2.63 2.27 -7.70
CA LEU A 120 2.39 0.87 -7.38
C LEU A 120 2.46 -0.04 -8.61
N ASP A 121 1.95 0.42 -9.77
CA ASP A 121 2.03 -0.31 -11.04
C ASP A 121 3.47 -0.39 -11.59
N GLU A 122 4.32 0.60 -11.30
CA GLU A 122 5.76 0.57 -11.61
C GLU A 122 6.53 -0.35 -10.64
N LEU A 123 6.13 -0.37 -9.36
CA LEU A 123 6.77 -1.18 -8.35
C LEU A 123 6.44 -2.67 -8.55
N VAL A 124 5.19 -2.97 -8.86
CA VAL A 124 4.66 -4.34 -8.90
C VAL A 124 3.97 -4.62 -10.23
N PHE A 125 4.47 -5.63 -10.94
CA PHE A 125 3.84 -6.12 -12.16
C PHE A 125 3.30 -7.55 -11.96
N GLN A 126 1.98 -7.71 -12.08
CA GLN A 126 1.28 -9.00 -11.93
C GLN A 126 1.59 -9.78 -10.64
N GLY A 127 1.92 -9.06 -9.56
CA GLY A 127 2.26 -9.66 -8.26
C GLY A 127 3.75 -9.96 -8.09
N HIS A 128 4.59 -9.61 -9.06
CA HIS A 128 6.04 -9.65 -8.92
C HIS A 128 6.58 -8.25 -8.71
N VAL A 129 7.57 -8.12 -7.84
CA VAL A 129 8.33 -6.87 -7.65
C VAL A 129 9.17 -6.65 -8.90
N ASP A 130 9.01 -5.51 -9.56
CA ASP A 130 9.69 -5.15 -10.80
C ASP A 130 10.77 -4.07 -10.57
N ASN A 131 10.39 -2.97 -9.91
CA ASN A 131 11.28 -1.84 -9.64
C ASN A 131 11.18 -1.39 -8.17
N THR A 132 12.28 -1.39 -7.44
CA THR A 132 12.35 -0.91 -6.03
C THR A 132 13.10 0.41 -5.87
N GLU A 133 13.56 1.03 -6.96
CA GLU A 133 14.31 2.28 -6.90
C GLU A 133 13.36 3.48 -6.80
N VAL A 134 13.24 4.05 -5.60
CA VAL A 134 12.37 5.22 -5.31
C VAL A 134 12.56 6.36 -6.31
N ALA A 135 13.80 6.68 -6.68
CA ALA A 135 14.08 7.77 -7.62
C ALA A 135 13.56 7.48 -9.02
N SER A 136 13.67 6.23 -9.49
CA SER A 136 13.15 5.77 -10.77
C SER A 136 11.63 5.84 -10.80
N ILE A 137 10.98 5.29 -9.76
CA ILE A 137 9.51 5.29 -9.62
C ILE A 137 8.96 6.73 -9.61
N LEU A 138 9.62 7.65 -8.90
CA LEU A 138 9.23 9.07 -8.85
C LEU A 138 9.37 9.79 -10.20
N GLN A 139 10.20 9.31 -11.12
CA GLN A 139 10.25 9.87 -12.47
C GLN A 139 9.07 9.37 -13.31
N MET A 140 8.69 8.11 -13.17
CA MET A 140 7.59 7.49 -13.93
C MET A 140 6.22 8.04 -13.55
N THR A 141 6.04 8.49 -12.30
CA THR A 141 4.80 9.15 -11.85
C THR A 141 4.63 10.58 -12.38
N LYS A 142 5.64 11.17 -13.02
CA LYS A 142 5.54 12.45 -13.74
C LYS A 142 4.87 12.23 -15.09
N LEU A 143 3.59 11.86 -15.04
CA LEU A 143 2.74 11.78 -16.22
C LEU A 143 2.75 13.13 -16.94
N LYS A 144 3.06 13.14 -18.24
CA LYS A 144 2.80 14.32 -19.07
C LYS A 144 1.29 14.58 -19.04
N PRO A 145 0.84 15.83 -18.81
CA PRO A 145 -0.58 16.13 -18.87
C PRO A 145 -1.12 15.70 -20.23
N TYR A 146 -2.27 15.02 -20.24
CA TYR A 146 -2.96 14.69 -21.47
C TYR A 146 -3.21 16.01 -22.22
N PRO A 147 -2.87 16.13 -23.51
CA PRO A 147 -3.09 17.36 -24.25
C PRO A 147 -4.58 17.67 -24.22
N THR A 148 -4.96 18.68 -23.44
CA THR A 148 -6.27 19.29 -23.54
C THR A 148 -6.32 19.94 -24.91
N LYS A 149 -7.21 19.43 -25.78
CA LYS A 149 -7.52 20.11 -27.03
C LYS A 149 -8.02 21.51 -26.66
N VAL A 150 -7.22 22.52 -27.01
CA VAL A 150 -7.59 23.95 -26.93
C VAL A 150 -8.53 24.27 -28.09
#